data_AF-A0A1A8FRH6-F1
#
_entry.id   AF-A0A1A8FRH6-F1
#
_cell.length_a   1.000
_cell.length_b   1.000
_cell.length_c   1.000
_cell.angle_alpha   90.00
_cell.angle_beta   90.00
_cell.angle_gamma   90.00
#
_symmetry.space_group_name_H-M   'P 1'
#
loop_
_entity.id
_entity.type
_entity.pdbx_description
1 polymer ?
#
loop_
_entity_poly.entity_id
_entity_poly.type
_entity_poly.pdbx_seq_one_letter_code
_entity_poly.pdbx_strand_id
1 'polypeptide(L)'
;VLPCHSSVTVDSGMLSVAIVEKSNVTVTVGGNISFIILLHQYKNPAPYQRNHLGFYIGNSKGLSRNCHGLLGQFLSEEVGLAELPAEGGTKPSQVLKVKNRSVPVVRKSRRIYSGTQNVDCWFARNNAAKLIDGEYEDYVTSHMFDTGDGPQGTNIVRHSLTQPSSLKPFMP
;
A
#
# COMPACT_ATOMS: atom_id res chain seq x y z
N VAL A 1 15.82 6.60 -18.48
CA VAL A 1 14.74 5.62 -18.18
C VAL A 1 15.36 4.24 -18.21
N LEU A 2 15.22 3.44 -17.16
CA LEU A 2 15.80 2.09 -17.12
C LEU A 2 14.81 1.07 -17.70
N PRO A 3 15.26 0.15 -18.58
CA PRO A 3 14.40 -0.89 -19.13
C PRO A 3 13.96 -1.89 -18.05
N CYS A 4 12.64 -2.08 -17.88
CA CYS A 4 12.07 -3.03 -16.91
C CYS A 4 12.15 -4.51 -17.36
N HIS A 5 12.63 -4.76 -18.58
CA HIS A 5 12.74 -6.10 -19.19
C HIS A 5 14.15 -6.68 -19.10
N SER A 6 15.06 -6.04 -18.37
CA SER A 6 16.43 -6.50 -18.16
C SER A 6 16.85 -6.18 -16.74
N SER A 7 17.74 -7.00 -16.17
CA SER A 7 18.29 -6.72 -14.85
C SER A 7 19.37 -5.64 -14.94
N VAL A 8 19.22 -4.57 -14.17
CA VAL A 8 20.15 -3.43 -14.13
C VAL A 8 20.17 -2.81 -12.75
N THR A 9 21.35 -2.44 -12.27
CA THR A 9 21.52 -1.68 -11.02
C THR A 9 22.25 -0.39 -11.32
N VAL A 10 21.72 0.72 -10.81
CA VAL A 10 22.36 2.03 -10.82
C VAL A 10 22.53 2.49 -9.38
N ASP A 11 23.73 2.91 -9.02
CA ASP A 11 24.09 3.32 -7.67
C ASP A 11 24.80 4.67 -7.70
N SER A 12 24.31 5.63 -6.91
CA SER A 12 24.91 6.95 -6.71
C SER A 12 25.49 7.14 -5.30
N GLY A 13 25.64 6.06 -4.54
CA GLY A 13 25.99 6.04 -3.12
C GLY A 13 24.79 6.30 -2.21
N MET A 14 24.14 7.45 -2.36
CA MET A 14 22.98 7.81 -1.53
C MET A 14 21.68 7.17 -2.01
N LEU A 15 21.58 6.86 -3.29
CA LEU A 15 20.43 6.23 -3.92
C LEU A 15 20.88 5.09 -4.81
N SER A 16 20.27 3.93 -4.64
CA SER A 16 20.48 2.76 -5.49
C SER A 16 19.15 2.29 -6.04
N VAL A 17 19.08 2.02 -7.34
CA VAL A 17 17.91 1.45 -8.00
C VAL A 17 18.33 0.18 -8.71
N ALA A 18 17.77 -0.94 -8.28
CA ALA A 18 17.96 -2.24 -8.89
C ALA A 18 16.67 -2.71 -9.54
N ILE A 19 16.72 -3.05 -10.82
CA ILE A 19 15.66 -3.73 -11.54
C ILE A 19 16.09 -5.17 -11.71
N VAL A 20 15.23 -6.10 -11.32
CA VAL A 20 15.38 -7.52 -11.62
C VAL A 20 14.33 -7.88 -12.66
N GLU A 21 14.78 -8.35 -13.83
CA GLU A 21 13.91 -8.67 -14.96
C GLU A 21 12.71 -9.52 -14.51
N LYS A 22 11.50 -9.10 -14.92
CA LYS A 22 10.22 -9.81 -14.67
C LYS A 22 9.96 -10.13 -13.18
N SER A 23 10.65 -9.46 -12.26
CA SER A 23 10.55 -9.74 -10.83
C SER A 23 10.16 -8.50 -10.05
N ASN A 24 11.10 -7.59 -9.82
CA ASN A 24 10.90 -6.46 -8.92
C ASN A 24 11.80 -5.29 -9.26
N VAL A 25 11.44 -4.12 -8.75
CA VAL A 25 12.32 -2.97 -8.64
C VAL A 25 12.58 -2.72 -7.17
N THR A 26 13.84 -2.63 -6.78
CA THR A 26 14.27 -2.26 -5.44
C THR A 26 14.88 -0.86 -5.47
N VAL A 27 14.38 0.03 -4.62
CA VAL A 27 14.92 1.38 -4.43
C VAL A 27 15.50 1.45 -3.02
N THR A 28 16.79 1.74 -2.91
CA THR A 28 17.51 1.83 -1.64
C THR A 28 18.01 3.25 -1.42
N VAL A 29 17.75 3.81 -0.24
CA VAL A 29 18.18 5.16 0.16
C VAL A 29 19.10 5.05 1.37
N GLY A 30 20.30 5.64 1.28
CA GLY A 30 21.28 5.70 2.36
C GLY A 30 21.69 4.32 2.92
N GLY A 31 21.58 3.26 2.11
CA GLY A 31 21.94 1.88 2.45
C GLY A 31 21.04 1.19 3.50
N ASN A 32 20.11 1.90 4.13
CA ASN A 32 19.34 1.38 5.27
C ASN A 32 17.82 1.42 5.06
N ILE A 33 17.35 2.24 4.11
CA ILE A 33 15.94 2.30 3.73
C ILE A 33 15.81 1.59 2.40
N SER A 34 14.91 0.61 2.28
CA SER A 34 14.63 -0.03 1.01
C SER A 34 13.13 -0.20 0.75
N PHE A 35 12.74 0.06 -0.49
CA PHE A 35 11.40 -0.15 -1.01
C PHE A 35 11.45 -1.19 -2.12
N ILE A 36 10.48 -2.10 -2.12
CA ILE A 36 10.32 -3.13 -3.14
C ILE A 36 9.03 -2.83 -3.90
N ILE A 37 9.12 -2.77 -5.22
CA ILE A 37 8.00 -2.51 -6.12
C ILE A 37 7.79 -3.76 -6.97
N LEU A 38 6.60 -4.33 -6.89
CA LEU A 38 6.21 -5.55 -7.62
C LEU A 38 5.11 -5.24 -8.63
N LEU A 39 5.21 -5.80 -9.83
CA LEU A 39 4.09 -5.79 -10.77
C LEU A 39 3.17 -6.99 -10.50
N HIS A 40 1.97 -6.71 -9.98
CA HIS A 40 0.94 -7.72 -9.79
C HIS A 40 0.16 -7.93 -11.07
N GLN A 41 0.25 -9.14 -11.61
CA GLN A 41 -0.48 -9.56 -12.80
C GLN A 41 -1.54 -10.60 -12.45
N TYR A 42 -2.79 -10.31 -12.80
CA TYR A 42 -3.89 -11.25 -12.61
C TYR A 42 -3.98 -12.19 -13.80
N LYS A 43 -3.97 -13.51 -13.54
CA LYS A 43 -4.19 -14.52 -14.59
C LYS A 43 -5.66 -14.59 -15.02
N ASN A 44 -6.58 -14.56 -14.05
CA ASN A 44 -8.03 -14.57 -14.26
C ASN A 44 -8.67 -13.44 -13.44
N PRO A 45 -8.60 -12.17 -13.92
CA PRO A 45 -9.14 -11.03 -13.19
C PRO A 45 -10.68 -11.03 -13.19
N ALA A 46 -11.27 -10.65 -12.06
CA ALA A 46 -12.65 -10.15 -12.03
C ALA A 46 -12.76 -8.84 -12.85
N PRO A 47 -13.96 -8.41 -13.31
CA PRO A 47 -14.11 -7.27 -14.23
C PRO A 47 -13.47 -5.95 -13.79
N TYR A 48 -13.36 -5.73 -12.47
CA TYR A 48 -12.76 -4.54 -11.87
C TYR A 48 -11.27 -4.68 -11.55
N GLN A 49 -10.71 -5.89 -11.63
CA GLN A 49 -9.30 -6.12 -11.29
C GLN A 49 -8.41 -5.71 -12.45
N ARG A 50 -7.44 -4.85 -12.15
CA ARG A 50 -6.41 -4.40 -13.09
C ARG A 50 -5.04 -4.79 -12.56
N ASN A 51 -4.12 -5.09 -13.47
CA ASN A 51 -2.71 -5.21 -13.10
C ASN A 51 -2.28 -3.91 -12.42
N HIS A 52 -1.50 -4.02 -11.35
CA HIS A 52 -1.13 -2.87 -10.52
C HIS A 52 0.27 -3.05 -9.96
N LEU A 53 0.86 -1.95 -9.51
CA LEU A 53 2.12 -1.97 -8.77
C LEU A 53 1.82 -2.10 -7.28
N GLY A 54 2.45 -3.07 -6.64
CA GLY A 54 2.49 -3.20 -5.19
C GLY A 54 3.74 -2.52 -4.65
N PHE A 55 3.58 -1.66 -3.66
CA PHE A 55 4.67 -0.98 -2.97
C PHE A 55 4.86 -1.58 -1.58
N TYR A 56 6.08 -1.95 -1.26
CA TYR A 56 6.44 -2.61 -0.01
C TYR A 56 7.66 -1.92 0.60
N ILE A 57 7.73 -1.93 1.93
CA ILE A 57 8.90 -1.49 2.67
C ILE A 57 9.73 -2.74 2.96
N GLY A 58 10.89 -2.84 2.34
CA GLY A 58 11.83 -3.95 2.55
C GLY A 58 12.69 -3.73 3.81
N ASN A 59 13.13 -2.50 4.04
CA ASN A 59 13.84 -2.09 5.25
C ASN A 59 13.41 -0.67 5.61
N SER A 60 12.89 -0.50 6.82
CA SER A 60 12.42 0.80 7.33
C SER A 60 13.47 1.52 8.17
N LYS A 61 14.65 0.94 8.40
CA LYS A 61 15.67 1.52 9.27
C LYS A 61 16.13 2.87 8.73
N GLY A 62 15.89 3.92 9.50
CA GLY A 62 16.21 5.30 9.12
C GLY A 62 15.03 6.10 8.60
N LEU A 63 13.85 5.49 8.39
CA LEU A 63 12.61 6.23 8.22
C LEU A 63 12.25 6.97 9.51
N SER A 64 11.77 8.21 9.36
CA SER A 64 11.31 9.02 10.48
C SER A 64 10.05 8.43 11.09
N ARG A 65 9.84 8.64 12.40
CA ARG A 65 8.54 8.35 13.05
C ARG A 65 7.39 9.17 12.48
N ASN A 66 7.70 10.28 11.79
CA ASN A 66 6.71 11.11 11.11
C ASN A 66 6.39 10.61 9.69
N CYS A 67 7.00 9.52 9.22
CA CYS A 67 6.62 8.92 7.94
C CYS A 67 5.14 8.50 7.98
N HIS A 68 4.36 9.06 7.07
CA HIS A 68 2.91 8.87 7.00
C HIS A 68 2.52 8.38 5.59
N GLY A 69 1.23 8.37 5.27
CA GLY A 69 0.68 7.77 4.05
C GLY A 69 0.18 6.35 4.29
N LEU A 70 -0.33 5.70 3.22
CA LEU A 70 -0.91 4.35 3.30
C LEU A 70 0.00 3.31 3.96
N LEU A 71 1.32 3.39 3.72
CA LEU A 71 2.31 2.49 4.31
C LEU A 71 2.92 3.05 5.60
N GLY A 72 3.31 4.32 5.59
CA GLY A 72 4.06 4.94 6.68
C GLY A 72 3.30 4.98 8.00
N GLN A 73 1.98 5.20 7.94
CA GLN A 73 1.12 5.28 9.12
C GLN A 73 1.09 4.01 9.98
N PHE A 74 1.57 2.87 9.50
CA PHE A 74 1.62 1.61 10.27
C PHE A 74 3.02 1.28 10.80
N LEU A 75 4.05 2.05 10.43
CA LEU A 75 5.44 1.73 10.78
C LEU A 75 5.75 1.89 12.27
N SER A 76 5.08 2.83 12.94
CA SER A 76 5.34 3.17 14.34
C SER A 76 4.12 2.96 15.23
N GLU A 77 3.05 2.35 14.70
CA GLU A 77 1.78 2.20 15.42
C GLU A 77 1.64 0.80 15.99
N GLU A 78 1.19 0.74 17.25
CA GLU A 78 0.82 -0.52 17.86
C GLU A 78 -0.55 -0.98 17.35
N VAL A 79 -0.56 -2.18 16.79
CA VAL A 79 -1.77 -2.84 16.31
C VAL A 79 -2.11 -3.96 17.29
N GLY A 80 -3.24 -3.81 17.98
CA GLY A 80 -3.75 -4.80 18.93
C GLY A 80 -4.89 -5.62 18.37
N LEU A 81 -5.06 -6.85 18.85
CA LEU A 81 -6.27 -7.64 18.65
C LEU A 81 -7.10 -7.63 19.94
N ALA A 82 -8.40 -7.41 19.82
CA ALA A 82 -9.31 -7.49 20.95
C ALA A 82 -10.62 -8.18 20.55
N GLU A 83 -11.36 -8.64 21.55
CA GLU A 83 -12.70 -9.20 21.37
C GLU A 83 -13.71 -8.20 21.93
N LEU A 84 -14.73 -7.87 21.14
CA LEU A 84 -15.86 -7.07 21.62
C LEU A 84 -16.89 -8.00 22.27
N PRO A 85 -17.39 -7.65 23.46
CA PRO A 85 -18.47 -8.39 24.11
C PRO A 85 -19.68 -8.53 23.19
N ALA A 86 -20.32 -9.68 23.27
CA ALA A 86 -21.60 -9.95 22.64
C ALA A 86 -22.71 -9.09 23.25
N GLU A 87 -23.16 -8.03 22.57
CA GLU A 87 -24.40 -7.35 22.95
C GLU A 87 -25.61 -8.08 22.32
N GLY A 88 -26.63 -8.34 23.14
CA GLY A 88 -27.96 -8.79 22.67
C GLY A 88 -28.03 -10.16 21.99
N GLY A 89 -27.22 -11.14 22.41
CA GLY A 89 -27.27 -12.51 21.86
C GLY A 89 -26.50 -12.71 20.55
N THR A 90 -25.73 -11.72 20.11
CA THR A 90 -24.85 -11.82 18.94
C THR A 90 -23.55 -12.55 19.31
N LYS A 91 -22.89 -13.25 18.36
CA LYS A 91 -21.56 -13.84 18.63
C LYS A 91 -20.51 -12.73 18.88
N PRO A 92 -19.53 -12.95 19.78
CA PRO A 92 -18.47 -11.99 19.99
C PRO A 92 -17.70 -11.73 18.68
N SER A 93 -17.36 -10.46 18.44
CA SER A 93 -16.66 -10.03 17.23
C SER A 93 -15.21 -9.71 17.56
N GLN A 94 -14.30 -10.17 16.71
CA GLN A 94 -12.92 -9.75 16.80
C GLN A 94 -12.72 -8.39 16.16
N VAL A 95 -11.91 -7.56 16.81
CA VAL A 95 -11.56 -6.22 16.33
C VAL A 95 -10.06 -6.03 16.35
N LEU A 96 -9.56 -5.37 15.31
CA LEU A 96 -8.23 -4.82 15.27
C LEU A 96 -8.28 -3.41 15.88
N LYS A 97 -7.50 -3.17 16.94
CA LYS A 97 -7.29 -1.85 17.53
C LYS A 97 -6.08 -1.21 16.89
N VAL A 98 -6.28 -0.07 16.24
CA VAL A 98 -5.22 0.72 15.60
C VAL A 98 -5.40 2.16 16.08
N LYS A 99 -4.43 2.69 16.82
CA LYS A 99 -4.58 3.99 17.50
C LYS A 99 -5.86 4.00 18.36
N ASN A 100 -6.70 5.02 18.18
CA ASN A 100 -7.99 5.19 18.85
C ASN A 100 -9.17 4.58 18.06
N ARG A 101 -8.91 3.68 17.10
CA ARG A 101 -9.90 3.13 16.17
C ARG A 101 -10.03 1.62 16.36
N SER A 102 -11.24 1.12 16.20
CA SER A 102 -11.57 -0.31 16.27
C SER A 102 -12.17 -0.76 14.94
N VAL A 103 -11.52 -1.74 14.30
CA VAL A 103 -11.91 -2.24 12.97
C VAL A 103 -12.38 -3.70 13.10
N PRO A 104 -13.64 -4.02 12.76
CA PRO A 104 -14.12 -5.40 12.78
C PRO A 104 -13.35 -6.29 11.80
N VAL A 105 -12.84 -7.40 12.31
CA VAL A 105 -12.06 -8.36 11.52
C VAL A 105 -12.60 -9.77 11.66
N VAL A 106 -12.32 -10.59 10.65
CA VAL A 106 -12.58 -12.04 10.69
C VAL A 106 -11.35 -12.81 10.27
N ARG A 107 -11.14 -13.97 10.89
CA ARG A 107 -10.03 -14.86 10.50
C ARG A 107 -10.30 -15.42 9.12
N LYS A 108 -9.31 -15.35 8.24
CA LYS A 108 -9.31 -16.00 6.93
C LYS A 108 -7.98 -16.69 6.70
N SER A 109 -7.99 -17.81 5.99
CA SER A 109 -6.79 -18.40 5.44
C SER A 109 -6.64 -17.98 3.99
N ARG A 110 -5.48 -17.45 3.60
CA ARG A 110 -5.19 -16.96 2.25
C ARG A 110 -3.92 -17.62 1.75
N ARG A 111 -3.92 -17.99 0.47
CA ARG A 111 -2.71 -18.45 -0.21
C ARG A 111 -1.86 -17.23 -0.55
N ILE A 112 -0.61 -17.19 -0.09
CA ILE A 112 0.31 -16.09 -0.40
C ILE A 112 0.78 -16.16 -1.85
N TYR A 113 1.34 -15.07 -2.36
CA TYR A 113 1.70 -14.89 -3.77
C TYR A 113 2.60 -16.01 -4.35
N SER A 114 3.48 -16.60 -3.55
CA SER A 114 4.30 -17.74 -3.99
C SER A 114 3.46 -18.97 -4.39
N GLY A 115 2.18 -19.00 -4.02
CA GLY A 115 1.27 -20.09 -4.30
C GLY A 115 1.60 -21.36 -3.53
N THR A 116 2.61 -21.36 -2.66
CA THR A 116 3.09 -22.57 -1.97
C THR A 116 2.61 -22.67 -0.53
N GLN A 117 2.16 -21.56 0.07
CA GLN A 117 1.81 -21.52 1.49
C GLN A 117 0.44 -20.85 1.68
N ASN A 118 -0.29 -21.33 2.68
CA ASN A 118 -1.45 -20.65 3.23
C ASN A 118 -1.03 -19.93 4.51
N VAL A 119 -1.49 -18.70 4.65
CA VAL A 119 -1.30 -17.89 5.86
C VAL A 119 -2.66 -17.55 6.44
N ASP A 120 -2.77 -17.71 7.75
CA ASP A 120 -3.91 -17.20 8.50
C ASP A 120 -3.72 -15.70 8.70
N CYS A 121 -4.77 -14.94 8.41
CA CYS A 121 -4.78 -13.48 8.47
C CYS A 121 -6.12 -12.95 8.98
N TRP A 122 -6.07 -11.70 9.44
CA TRP A 122 -7.26 -10.93 9.83
C TRP A 122 -7.77 -10.14 8.63
N PHE A 123 -9.01 -10.40 8.23
CA PHE A 123 -9.67 -9.69 7.15
C PHE A 123 -10.61 -8.63 7.72
N ALA A 124 -10.26 -7.36 7.52
CA ALA A 124 -11.13 -6.23 7.82
C ALA A 124 -12.29 -6.19 6.81
N ARG A 125 -13.52 -6.15 7.31
CA ARG A 125 -14.73 -6.06 6.47
C ARG A 125 -14.97 -4.62 6.02
N ASN A 126 -15.97 -4.41 5.15
CA ASN A 126 -16.43 -3.08 4.73
C ASN A 126 -15.28 -2.20 4.19
N ASN A 127 -14.51 -2.74 3.24
CA ASN A 127 -13.33 -2.08 2.66
C ASN A 127 -12.34 -1.53 3.69
N ALA A 128 -12.22 -2.21 4.83
CA ALA A 128 -11.38 -1.81 5.94
C ALA A 128 -11.64 -0.37 6.42
N ALA A 129 -12.90 0.09 6.36
CA ALA A 129 -13.29 1.39 6.86
C ALA A 129 -12.74 1.61 8.29
N LYS A 130 -12.17 2.79 8.52
CA LYS A 130 -11.46 3.19 9.75
C LYS A 130 -10.15 2.46 10.04
N LEU A 131 -9.56 1.72 9.10
CA LEU A 131 -8.23 1.10 9.26
C LEU A 131 -7.09 2.09 8.96
N ILE A 132 -7.25 2.92 7.92
CA ILE A 132 -6.30 3.97 7.53
C ILE A 132 -6.70 5.32 8.15
N ASP A 133 -5.75 6.19 8.43
CA ASP A 133 -6.07 7.58 8.76
C ASP A 133 -6.75 8.22 7.54
N GLY A 134 -7.80 9.02 7.74
CA GLY A 134 -8.58 9.57 6.61
C GLY A 134 -9.47 8.56 5.89
N GLU A 135 -9.93 8.92 4.70
CA GLU A 135 -10.75 8.09 3.82
C GLU A 135 -9.98 7.67 2.56
N TYR A 136 -10.54 6.78 1.74
CA TYR A 136 -9.87 6.27 0.54
C TYR A 136 -9.43 7.39 -0.41
N GLU A 137 -10.30 8.39 -0.59
CA GLU A 137 -10.13 9.51 -1.50
C GLU A 137 -8.91 10.38 -1.14
N ASP A 138 -8.53 10.44 0.14
CA ASP A 138 -7.37 11.20 0.61
C ASP A 138 -6.04 10.65 0.06
N TYR A 139 -6.05 9.40 -0.44
CA TYR A 139 -4.88 8.73 -1.00
C TYR A 139 -4.97 8.52 -2.52
N VAL A 140 -6.01 9.04 -3.16
CA VAL A 140 -6.16 8.97 -4.62
C VAL A 140 -5.51 10.19 -5.25
N THR A 141 -4.52 9.96 -6.11
CA THR A 141 -3.95 11.01 -6.95
C THR A 141 -4.57 11.02 -8.33
N SER A 142 -4.72 12.22 -8.90
CA SER A 142 -5.21 12.41 -10.27
C SER A 142 -4.23 11.84 -11.30
N HIS A 143 -2.93 11.88 -10.99
CA HIS A 143 -1.86 11.45 -11.87
C HIS A 143 -0.62 10.99 -11.09
N MET A 144 0.10 9.99 -11.60
CA MET A 144 1.23 9.36 -10.90
C MET A 144 2.41 10.30 -10.60
N PHE A 145 2.54 11.37 -11.38
CA PHE A 145 3.57 12.41 -11.20
C PHE A 145 3.00 13.71 -10.64
N ASP A 146 1.74 13.71 -10.24
CA ASP A 146 1.18 14.82 -9.48
C ASP A 146 1.72 14.73 -8.05
N THR A 147 2.76 15.50 -7.78
CA THR A 147 3.43 15.54 -6.48
C THR A 147 2.66 16.40 -5.46
N GLY A 148 1.53 16.98 -5.85
CA GLY A 148 0.76 17.94 -5.08
C GLY A 148 1.52 19.25 -4.87
N ASP A 149 0.85 20.39 -5.07
CA ASP A 149 1.32 21.64 -4.47
C ASP A 149 1.04 21.55 -2.97
N GLY A 150 1.99 21.02 -2.20
CA GLY A 150 2.02 21.22 -0.75
C GLY A 150 2.08 22.73 -0.44
N PRO A 151 1.80 23.18 0.81
CA PRO A 151 1.72 24.60 1.13
C PRO A 151 3.00 25.44 0.92
N GLN A 152 4.07 24.91 0.34
CA GLN A 152 5.26 25.67 -0.02
C GLN A 152 5.91 25.12 -1.31
N GLY A 153 5.91 25.93 -2.38
CA GLY A 153 6.90 25.85 -3.45
C GLY A 153 6.36 25.39 -4.81
N THR A 154 5.90 26.35 -5.59
CA THR A 154 5.46 26.25 -6.99
C THR A 154 6.49 25.56 -7.91
N ASN A 155 6.06 24.54 -8.67
CA ASN A 155 6.63 24.25 -9.99
C ASN A 155 5.53 23.80 -10.96
N ILE A 156 5.11 24.73 -11.81
CA ILE A 156 4.09 24.53 -12.83
C ILE A 156 4.71 23.77 -14.00
N VAL A 157 4.23 22.55 -14.27
CA VAL A 157 4.33 21.94 -15.60
C VAL A 157 2.91 21.67 -16.09
N ARG A 158 2.42 22.56 -16.97
CA ARG A 158 1.11 22.42 -17.61
C ARG A 158 1.19 21.37 -18.72
N HIS A 159 0.52 20.24 -18.54
CA HIS A 159 0.01 19.46 -19.66
C HIS A 159 -1.49 19.22 -19.44
N SER A 160 -2.29 20.00 -20.18
CA SER A 160 -3.73 19.87 -20.27
C SER A 160 -4.09 18.67 -21.14
N LEU A 161 -4.70 17.64 -20.55
CA LEU A 161 -5.52 16.67 -21.25
C LEU A 161 -6.79 16.38 -20.45
N THR A 162 -7.89 16.46 -21.18
CA THR A 162 -9.29 16.32 -20.78
C THR A 162 -9.60 14.98 -20.11
N GLN A 163 -10.22 15.03 -18.93
CA GLN A 163 -10.83 13.88 -18.24
C GLN A 163 -12.07 13.37 -18.99
N PRO A 164 -12.24 12.06 -19.14
CA PRO A 164 -13.55 11.44 -19.15
C PRO A 164 -13.92 11.00 -17.74
N SER A 165 -15.06 11.50 -17.28
CA SER A 165 -15.81 11.05 -16.12
C SER A 165 -16.06 9.53 -16.14
N SER A 166 -15.62 8.81 -15.11
CA SER A 166 -16.38 7.75 -14.44
C SER A 166 -15.55 7.16 -13.29
N LEU A 167 -15.70 7.74 -12.10
CA LEU A 167 -15.23 7.15 -10.84
C LEU A 167 -16.04 5.89 -10.50
N LYS A 168 -15.36 4.75 -10.36
CA LYS A 168 -15.75 3.68 -9.42
C LYS A 168 -14.48 3.08 -8.83
N PRO A 169 -14.12 3.43 -7.58
CA PRO A 169 -12.95 2.86 -6.95
C PRO A 169 -13.21 1.42 -6.50
N PHE A 170 -12.31 0.53 -6.89
CA PHE A 170 -12.24 -0.82 -6.38
C PHE A 170 -10.79 -1.09 -5.99
N MET A 171 -10.54 -1.30 -4.69
CA MET A 171 -9.33 -1.90 -4.14
C MET A 171 -9.58 -2.22 -2.65
N PRO A 172 -8.93 -3.23 -2.05
CA PRO A 172 -8.51 -4.55 -2.55
C PRO A 172 -9.33 -5.73 -1.96
#